data_AF-A0A964LF91-F1
#
_entry.id   AF-A0A964LF91-F1
#
_cell.length_a   1.000
_cell.length_b   1.000
_cell.length_c   1.000
_cell.angle_alpha   90.00
_cell.angle_beta   90.00
_cell.angle_gamma   90.00
#
_symmetry.space_group_name_H-M   'P 1'
#
loop_
_entity.id
_entity.type
_entity.pdbx_description
1 polymer ?
#
loop_
_entity_poly.entity_id
_entity_poly.type
_entity_poly.pdbx_seq_one_letter_code
_entity_poly.pdbx_strand_id
1 'polypeptide(L)' 'MRAYRLLPLIPAVALIGSGWFANRLEPRILGLPFLLAWIVFWVVATSGIMWLVYRFDNRSTGA' A
#
# COMPACT_ATOMS: atom_id res chain seq x y z
N MET A 1 17.97 -12.57 0.96
CA MET A 1 17.20 -11.73 0.00
C MET A 1 16.97 -10.38 0.65
N ARG A 2 17.30 -9.25 -0.02
CA ARG A 2 17.20 -7.93 0.61
C ARG A 2 15.71 -7.58 0.89
N ALA A 3 15.40 -7.21 2.13
CA ALA A 3 14.03 -7.05 2.63
C ALA A 3 13.17 -6.03 1.84
N TYR A 4 13.80 -5.04 1.18
CA TYR A 4 13.07 -4.04 0.38
C TYR A 4 12.35 -4.63 -0.85
N ARG A 5 12.71 -5.83 -1.33
CA ARG A 5 11.95 -6.51 -2.39
C ARG A 5 10.56 -6.97 -1.95
N LEU A 6 10.31 -7.02 -0.64
CA LEU A 6 9.02 -7.40 -0.06
C LEU A 6 8.10 -6.19 0.19
N LEU A 7 8.59 -4.95 0.05
CA LEU A 7 7.77 -3.75 0.21
C LEU A 7 6.55 -3.69 -0.73
N PRO A 8 6.66 -4.09 -2.02
CA PRO A 8 5.50 -4.14 -2.93
C PRO A 8 4.47 -5.23 -2.58
N LEU A 9 4.83 -6.21 -1.76
CA LEU A 9 3.89 -7.24 -1.29
C LEU A 9 2.87 -6.65 -0.29
N ILE A 10 3.23 -5.58 0.41
CA ILE A 10 2.37 -4.92 1.39
C ILE A 10 1.05 -4.44 0.76
N PRO A 11 1.05 -3.62 -0.31
CA PRO A 11 -0.19 -3.17 -0.95
C PRO A 11 -0.97 -4.33 -1.59
N ALA A 12 -0.27 -5.34 -2.13
CA ALA A 12 -0.94 -6.51 -2.69
C ALA A 12 -1.76 -7.27 -1.62
N VAL A 13 -1.14 -7.56 -0.47
CA VAL A 13 -1.82 -8.25 0.64
C VAL A 13 -2.94 -7.39 1.22
N ALA A 14 -2.73 -6.07 1.35
CA ALA A 14 -3.73 -5.18 1.90
C ALA A 14 -4.95 -4.95 0.98
N LEU A 15 -4.77 -5.04 -0.33
CA LEU A 15 -5.86 -5.02 -1.30
C LEU A 15 -6.60 -6.36 -1.35
N ILE A 16 -5.89 -7.50 -1.30
CA ILE A 16 -6.53 -8.83 -1.25
C ILE A 16 -7.32 -9.01 0.06
N GLY A 17 -6.74 -8.60 1.19
CA GLY A 17 -7.38 -8.65 2.50
C GLY A 17 -8.51 -7.62 2.70
N SER A 18 -8.67 -6.67 1.76
CA SER A 18 -9.69 -5.62 1.86
C SER A 18 -11.11 -6.20 1.92
N GLY A 19 -11.37 -7.33 1.25
CA GLY A 19 -12.67 -8.00 1.28
C GLY A 19 -13.10 -8.47 2.68
N TRP A 20 -12.15 -8.80 3.55
CA TRP A 20 -12.43 -9.28 4.91
C TRP A 20 -12.46 -8.15 5.94
N PHE A 21 -11.58 -7.16 5.78
CA PHE A 21 -11.42 -6.09 6.76
C PHE A 21 -12.18 -4.81 6.37
N ALA A 22 -12.04 -4.40 5.12
CA ALA A 22 -12.48 -3.10 4.62
C ALA A 22 -13.81 -3.12 3.86
N ASN A 23 -14.36 -4.31 3.57
CA ASN A 23 -15.68 -4.46 2.95
C ASN A 23 -16.82 -4.18 3.94
N ARG A 24 -16.86 -2.94 4.43
CA ARG A 24 -17.88 -2.43 5.34
C ARG A 24 -18.40 -1.12 4.77
N LEU A 25 -19.73 -0.98 4.72
CA LEU A 25 -20.39 0.25 4.26
C LEU A 25 -20.26 1.39 5.29
N GLU A 26 -20.18 1.01 6.57
CA GLU A 26 -19.92 1.90 7.69
C GLU A 26 -18.64 1.44 8.41
N PRO A 27 -17.77 2.36 8.84
CA PRO A 27 -17.93 3.82 8.83
C PRO A 27 -17.70 4.46 7.44
N ARG A 28 -18.34 5.60 7.17
CA ARG A 28 -18.01 6.41 5.99
C ARG A 28 -16.88 7.40 6.31
N ILE A 29 -15.88 7.47 5.45
CA ILE A 29 -14.77 8.42 5.55
C ILE A 29 -14.99 9.48 4.47
N LEU A 30 -15.13 10.76 4.86
CA LEU A 30 -15.35 11.87 3.92
C LEU A 30 -16.59 11.68 3.01
N GLY A 31 -17.62 10.97 3.51
CA GLY A 31 -18.81 10.63 2.71
C GLY A 31 -18.66 9.40 1.81
N LEU A 32 -17.45 8.83 1.70
CA LEU A 32 -17.17 7.60 0.96
C LEU A 32 -17.31 6.36 1.87
N PRO A 33 -17.78 5.21 1.34
CA PRO A 33 -17.67 3.92 2.02
C PRO A 33 -16.23 3.63 2.45
N PHE A 34 -16.05 2.96 3.60
CA PHE A 34 -14.74 2.60 4.13
C PHE A 34 -13.85 1.90 3.10
N LEU A 35 -14.42 0.97 2.33
CA LEU A 35 -13.72 0.24 1.27
C LEU A 35 -13.09 1.18 0.23
N LEU A 36 -13.82 2.21 -0.19
CA LEU A 36 -13.34 3.17 -1.18
C LEU A 36 -12.20 4.01 -0.62
N ALA A 37 -12.35 4.53 0.60
CA ALA A 37 -11.28 5.27 1.27
C ALA A 37 -10.03 4.41 1.49
N TRP A 38 -10.21 3.13 1.83
CA TRP A 38 -9.13 2.15 1.96
C TRP A 38 -8.37 1.94 0.65
N ILE A 39 -9.08 1.74 -0.47
CA ILE A 39 -8.47 1.58 -1.78
C ILE A 39 -7.68 2.84 -2.17
N VAL A 40 -8.26 4.03 -2.00
CA VAL A 40 -7.59 5.31 -2.31
C VAL A 40 -6.33 5.47 -1.47
N PHE A 41 -6.39 5.18 -0.17
CA PHE A 41 -5.22 5.19 0.71
C PHE A 41 -4.11 4.28 0.17
N TRP A 42 -4.44 3.04 -0.22
CA TRP A 42 -3.46 2.11 -0.76
C TRP A 42 -2.90 2.52 -2.13
N VAL A 43 -3.70 3.15 -2.98
CA VAL A 43 -3.23 3.73 -4.25
C VAL A 43 -2.17 4.80 -3.98
N VAL A 44 -2.43 5.73 -3.06
CA VAL A 44 -1.42 6.75 -2.69
C VAL A 44 -0.20 6.11 -2.02
N ALA A 45 -0.41 5.14 -1.13
CA ALA A 45 0.66 4.43 -0.44
C ALA A 45 1.59 3.70 -1.41
N THR A 46 1.09 3.12 -2.51
CA THR A 46 1.96 2.45 -3.51
C THR A 46 3.00 3.39 -4.11
N SER A 47 2.64 4.65 -4.38
CA SER A 47 3.59 5.67 -4.84
C SER A 47 4.68 5.93 -3.79
N GLY A 48 4.30 6.08 -2.52
CA GLY A 48 5.25 6.23 -1.41
C GLY A 48 6.15 5.00 -1.22
N ILE A 49 5.60 3.80 -1.36
CA ILE A 49 6.35 2.54 -1.28
C ILE A 49 7.36 2.44 -2.42
N MET A 50 6.98 2.80 -3.65
CA MET A 50 7.92 2.81 -4.78
C MET A 50 9.03 3.84 -4.60
N TRP A 51 8.71 5.03 -4.09
CA TRP A 51 9.72 6.03 -3.73
C TRP A 51 10.70 5.48 -2.68
N LEU A 52 10.17 4.78 -1.67
CA LEU A 52 10.97 4.18 -0.61
C LEU A 52 11.86 3.04 -1.15
N VAL A 53 11.32 2.18 -2.02
CA VAL A 53 12.06 1.13 -2.72
C VAL A 53 13.20 1.74 -3.55
N TYR A 54 12.92 2.76 -4.35
CA TYR A 54 13.93 3.46 -5.15
C TYR A 54 15.04 4.06 -4.28
N ARG A 55 14.67 4.70 -3.15
CA ARG A 55 15.63 5.29 -2.21
C ARG A 55 16.58 4.25 -1.61
N PHE A 56 16.07 3.05 -1.31
CA PHE A 56 16.86 1.95 -0.76
C PHE A 56 17.66 1.20 -1.84
N ASP A 57 17.13 1.08 -3.05
CA ASP A 57 17.83 0.46 -4.17
C ASP A 57 19.05 1.28 -4.60
N ASN A 58 18.92 2.60 -4.68
CA ASN A 58 20.03 3.52 -4.97
C ASN A 58 21.16 3.48 -3.91
N ARG A 59 20.86 3.12 -2.65
CA ARG A 59 21.92 2.92 -1.64
C ARG A 59 22.71 1.64 -1.83
N SER A 60 22.21 0.73 -2.65
CA SER A 60 22.76 -0.61 -2.83
C SER A 60 23.55 -0.77 -4.12
N THR A 61 23.37 0.16 -5.06
CA THR A 61 24.11 0.30 -6.33
C THR A 61 24.93 1.59 -6.27
N GLY A 62 25.78 1.70 -5.26
CA GLY A 62 26.88 2.66 -5.20
C GLY A 62 28.19 1.88 -5.28
N ALA A 63 28.55 1.49 -6.49
CA ALA A 63 29.86 0.95 -6.86
C ALA A 63 30.38 1.76 -8.05
#